data_AF-A0A9D2E1Q0-F1
#
_entry.id   AF-A0A9D2E1Q0-F1
#
_cell.length_a   1.000
_cell.length_b   1.000
_cell.length_c   1.000
_cell.angle_alpha   90.00
_cell.angle_beta   90.00
_cell.angle_gamma   90.00
#
_symmetry.space_group_name_H-M   'P 1'
#
loop_
_entity.id
_entity.type
_entity.pdbx_description
1 polymer ?
#
loop_
_entity_poly.entity_id
_entity_poly.type
_entity_poly.pdbx_seq_one_letter_code
_entity_poly.pdbx_strand_id
1 'polypeptide(L)'
;MSLTVTNIFSSLGNNSTSLLPVAIKDGVENAGRTAMAYKNGGETRTLEARERFIEGSATSAVWLGGIPLLRKVFDKTVFKMAGYDPKIDLKYLTNKGAQSLEKVAEKAKGADKEAFKKVLDNPKTYKALHISKTVVSTAIPLIVLTKFLPKWIYSITNNVINKKAKNPEFDSDTFIRKEYFDKNFKGSNDLIRKKTQEDLNFRAFTRKDAQNSEVSFKGIKDILNPLAAAQAAQHSPLSNMVILDAGISGSRIVNEELRERKANEGKKNDHPHAAALETAIREGGIMYFMYVGGNHLAKLIEKASEKLLKTPINLDPKVLEGNSFAETIKSKTPIKSLADMGEEEMLNFIDNNLKDGKFSDITLKYAEKTKLISTKNGERNLFKFVDVDKIKELNKNMIQFAETAEKSADPEKFLNKAKMVKRAGIIGNIATSVLFVSVIIPKIMYAFRQKYTGSKEQPGIKAVEGKANRLAEQKKLG
;
A
#
# COMPACT_ATOMS: atom_id res chain seq x y z
N MET A 1 3.62 -20.14 20.92
CA MET A 1 4.19 -19.39 19.78
C MET A 1 3.82 -17.91 19.96
N SER A 2 4.78 -16.99 19.85
CA SER A 2 4.60 -15.58 20.25
C SER A 2 3.52 -14.85 19.43
N LEU A 3 2.67 -14.07 20.12
CA LEU A 3 1.64 -13.18 19.56
C LEU A 3 2.18 -12.29 18.40
N THR A 4 3.48 -12.04 18.37
CA THR A 4 4.19 -11.26 17.35
C THR A 4 4.20 -11.94 15.98
N VAL A 5 4.39 -13.26 15.90
CA VAL A 5 4.47 -13.99 14.62
C VAL A 5 3.12 -14.03 13.92
N THR A 6 2.05 -14.34 14.66
CA THR A 6 0.67 -14.31 14.17
C THR A 6 0.29 -12.94 13.63
N ASN A 7 0.68 -11.88 14.33
CA ASN A 7 0.43 -10.50 13.90
C ASN A 7 1.14 -10.14 12.60
N ILE A 8 2.38 -10.63 12.41
CA ILE A 8 3.13 -10.46 11.16
C ILE A 8 2.40 -11.19 10.02
N PHE A 9 2.10 -12.48 10.16
CA PHE A 9 1.42 -13.24 9.11
C PHE A 9 0.03 -12.69 8.78
N SER A 10 -0.76 -12.29 9.77
CA SER A 10 -2.05 -11.62 9.53
C SER A 10 -1.87 -10.32 8.74
N SER A 11 -0.84 -9.54 9.05
CA SER A 11 -0.55 -8.30 8.33
C SER A 11 0.03 -8.56 6.93
N LEU A 12 0.78 -9.64 6.73
CA LEU A 12 1.30 -10.05 5.42
C LEU A 12 0.21 -10.64 4.51
N GLY A 13 -0.72 -11.41 5.07
CA GLY A 13 -1.83 -12.02 4.33
C GLY A 13 -2.95 -11.03 3.99
N ASN A 14 -3.01 -9.89 4.68
CA ASN A 14 -3.99 -8.84 4.41
C ASN A 14 -3.53 -7.93 3.27
N ASN A 15 -3.85 -8.34 2.05
CA ASN A 15 -3.54 -7.62 0.81
C ASN A 15 -4.44 -6.40 0.53
N SER A 16 -5.43 -6.10 1.38
CA SER A 16 -6.42 -5.03 1.12
C SER A 16 -6.24 -3.80 2.01
N THR A 17 -5.62 -3.93 3.19
CA THR A 17 -5.44 -2.79 4.11
C THR A 17 -4.07 -2.67 4.75
N SER A 18 -3.25 -3.73 4.71
CA SER A 18 -1.91 -3.68 5.28
C SER A 18 -0.91 -3.09 4.30
N LEU A 19 -0.07 -2.16 4.79
CA LEU A 19 1.07 -1.65 4.02
C LEU A 19 2.24 -2.63 3.99
N LEU A 20 2.32 -3.54 4.95
CA LEU A 20 3.45 -4.44 5.10
C LEU A 20 3.75 -5.29 3.84
N PRO A 21 2.79 -6.00 3.23
CA PRO A 21 3.08 -6.78 2.02
C PRO A 21 3.52 -5.87 0.88
N VAL A 22 2.97 -4.66 0.74
CA VAL A 22 3.39 -3.74 -0.31
C VAL A 22 4.77 -3.15 -0.05
N ALA A 23 5.08 -2.79 1.18
CA ALA A 23 6.42 -2.31 1.55
C ALA A 23 7.51 -3.36 1.27
N ILE A 24 7.23 -4.65 1.52
CA ILE A 24 8.15 -5.73 1.17
C ILE A 24 8.31 -5.83 -0.34
N LYS A 25 7.19 -5.84 -1.08
CA LYS A 25 7.24 -5.90 -2.54
C LYS A 25 7.98 -4.70 -3.13
N ASP A 26 7.74 -3.49 -2.63
CA ASP A 26 8.37 -2.23 -3.04
C ASP A 26 9.88 -2.25 -2.76
N GLY A 27 10.29 -2.68 -1.57
CA GLY A 27 11.70 -2.83 -1.22
C GLY A 27 12.43 -3.82 -2.15
N VAL A 28 11.83 -4.97 -2.45
CA VAL A 28 12.45 -5.96 -3.35
C VAL A 28 12.37 -5.53 -4.81
N GLU A 29 11.30 -4.85 -5.23
CA GLU A 29 11.18 -4.25 -6.57
C GLU A 29 12.29 -3.23 -6.79
N ASN A 30 12.51 -2.32 -5.84
CA ASN A 30 13.52 -1.29 -5.92
C ASN A 30 14.93 -1.90 -5.96
N ALA A 31 15.21 -2.86 -5.07
CA ALA A 31 16.48 -3.59 -5.06
C ALA A 31 16.71 -4.37 -6.37
N GLY A 32 15.69 -5.07 -6.87
CA GLY A 32 15.75 -5.83 -8.11
C GLY A 32 15.99 -4.93 -9.34
N ARG A 33 15.28 -3.81 -9.43
CA ARG A 33 15.46 -2.83 -10.52
C ARG A 33 16.82 -2.15 -10.50
N THR A 34 17.32 -1.85 -9.30
CA THR A 34 18.67 -1.33 -9.08
C THR A 34 19.72 -2.36 -9.54
N ALA A 35 19.59 -3.61 -9.11
CA ALA A 35 20.51 -4.68 -9.48
C ALA A 35 20.48 -4.97 -10.99
N MET A 36 19.30 -4.96 -11.63
CA MET A 36 19.19 -5.16 -13.07
C MET A 36 19.74 -4.00 -13.90
N ALA A 37 19.58 -2.75 -13.45
CA ALA A 37 20.26 -1.62 -14.07
C ALA A 37 21.78 -1.79 -14.01
N TYR A 38 22.29 -2.19 -12.85
CA TYR A 38 23.71 -2.45 -12.68
C TYR A 38 24.21 -3.60 -13.58
N LYS A 39 23.42 -4.66 -13.75
CA LYS A 39 23.80 -5.82 -14.57
C LYS A 39 23.69 -5.56 -16.08
N ASN A 40 22.65 -4.84 -16.51
CA ASN A 40 22.27 -4.77 -17.93
C ASN A 40 22.48 -3.39 -18.56
N GLY A 41 22.82 -2.35 -17.79
CA GLY A 41 22.90 -0.95 -18.25
C GLY A 41 24.14 -0.57 -19.05
N GLY A 42 24.97 -1.54 -19.46
CA GLY A 42 26.17 -1.28 -20.26
C GLY A 42 27.14 -0.31 -19.56
N GLU A 43 27.60 0.71 -20.29
CA GLU A 43 28.50 1.75 -19.77
C GLU A 43 27.82 2.65 -18.72
N THR A 44 26.50 2.81 -18.80
CA THR A 44 25.72 3.69 -17.91
C THR A 44 25.29 3.03 -16.59
N ARG A 45 25.62 1.75 -16.41
CA ARG A 45 25.06 0.87 -15.37
C ARG A 45 25.11 1.42 -13.95
N THR A 46 26.19 2.07 -13.54
CA THR A 46 26.36 2.62 -12.18
C THR A 46 25.48 3.84 -11.94
N LEU A 47 25.39 4.70 -12.95
CA LEU A 47 24.55 5.90 -12.91
C LEU A 47 23.07 5.50 -12.94
N GLU A 48 22.68 4.58 -13.83
CA GLU A 48 21.31 4.06 -13.93
C GLU A 48 20.87 3.39 -12.63
N ALA A 49 21.72 2.53 -12.04
CA ALA A 49 21.43 1.88 -10.76
C ALA A 49 21.24 2.90 -9.63
N ARG A 50 22.11 3.92 -9.55
CA ARG A 50 21.99 4.99 -8.55
C ARG A 50 20.70 5.77 -8.70
N GLU A 51 20.35 6.20 -9.92
CA GLU A 51 19.11 6.95 -10.15
C GLU A 51 17.89 6.15 -9.68
N ARG A 52 17.83 4.87 -10.03
CA ARG A 52 16.74 3.97 -9.59
C ARG A 52 16.68 3.81 -8.08
N PHE A 53 17.83 3.63 -7.43
CA PHE A 53 17.90 3.50 -5.99
C PHE A 53 17.39 4.76 -5.27
N ILE A 54 17.83 5.95 -5.71
CA ILE A 54 17.41 7.23 -5.11
C ILE A 54 15.92 7.47 -5.37
N GLU A 55 15.45 7.24 -6.60
CA GLU A 55 14.05 7.41 -6.97
C GLU A 55 13.12 6.50 -6.14
N GLY A 56 13.46 5.20 -6.05
CA GLY A 56 12.70 4.24 -5.26
C GLY A 56 12.72 4.59 -3.77
N SER A 57 13.89 4.87 -3.20
CA SER A 57 14.03 5.19 -1.77
C SER A 57 13.29 6.49 -1.40
N ALA A 58 13.34 7.51 -2.25
CA ALA A 58 12.63 8.76 -2.03
C ALA A 58 11.10 8.57 -2.12
N THR A 59 10.64 7.74 -3.05
CA THR A 59 9.21 7.36 -3.16
C THR A 59 8.74 6.67 -1.87
N SER A 60 9.46 5.65 -1.40
CA SER A 60 9.15 4.97 -0.14
C SER A 60 9.21 5.93 1.07
N ALA A 61 10.15 6.88 1.11
CA ALA A 61 10.23 7.87 2.18
C ALA A 61 9.01 8.81 2.22
N VAL A 62 8.55 9.27 1.05
CA VAL A 62 7.35 10.10 0.93
C VAL A 62 6.10 9.32 1.36
N TRP A 63 6.02 8.04 1.03
CA TRP A 63 4.94 7.16 1.48
C TRP A 63 4.92 6.97 2.99
N LEU A 64 6.05 6.56 3.57
CA LEU A 64 6.11 6.14 4.96
C LEU A 64 6.14 7.32 5.94
N GLY A 65 6.66 8.46 5.51
CA GLY A 65 6.81 9.66 6.34
C GLY A 65 5.99 10.85 5.83
N GLY A 66 6.10 11.16 4.54
CA GLY A 66 5.53 12.36 3.93
C GLY A 66 4.00 12.42 4.01
N ILE A 67 3.30 11.39 3.52
CA ILE A 67 1.83 11.35 3.52
C ILE A 67 1.27 11.37 4.96
N PRO A 68 1.73 10.52 5.90
CA PRO A 68 1.25 10.58 7.28
C PRO A 68 1.52 11.93 7.95
N LEU A 69 2.66 12.57 7.65
CA LEU A 69 2.99 13.89 8.17
C LEU A 69 2.02 14.94 7.64
N LEU A 70 1.79 15.02 6.33
CA LEU A 70 0.88 15.98 5.72
C LEU A 70 -0.55 15.82 6.27
N ARG A 71 -1.05 14.59 6.42
CA ARG A 71 -2.35 14.33 7.04
C ARG A 71 -2.40 14.82 8.48
N LYS A 72 -1.35 14.54 9.27
CA LYS A 72 -1.26 14.98 10.67
C LYS A 72 -1.19 16.51 10.78
N VAL A 73 -0.49 17.17 9.87
CA VAL A 73 -0.45 18.64 9.77
C VAL A 73 -1.84 19.17 9.43
N PHE A 74 -2.50 18.62 8.41
CA PHE A 74 -3.86 19.01 8.01
C PHE A 74 -4.88 18.82 9.15
N ASP A 75 -4.78 17.72 9.89
CA ASP A 75 -5.64 17.45 11.05
C ASP A 75 -5.42 18.48 12.18
N LYS A 76 -4.16 18.78 12.48
CA LYS A 76 -3.80 19.73 13.55
C LYS A 76 -4.05 21.19 13.21
N THR A 77 -4.18 21.51 11.93
CA THR A 77 -4.36 22.88 11.43
C THR A 77 -5.79 23.06 10.94
N VAL A 78 -6.11 22.55 9.75
CA VAL A 78 -7.37 22.80 9.04
C VAL A 78 -8.57 22.18 9.77
N PHE A 79 -8.51 20.89 10.16
CA PHE A 79 -9.63 20.28 10.91
C PHE A 79 -9.80 20.91 12.29
N LYS A 80 -8.70 21.19 13.00
CA LYS A 80 -8.73 21.86 14.30
C LYS A 80 -9.34 23.27 14.19
N MET A 81 -8.96 24.06 13.18
CA MET A 81 -9.51 25.39 12.93
C MET A 81 -11.00 25.33 12.56
N ALA A 82 -11.41 24.36 11.75
CA ALA A 82 -12.81 24.13 11.42
C ALA A 82 -13.61 23.50 12.60
N GLY A 83 -12.92 23.05 13.65
CA GLY A 83 -13.48 22.42 14.84
C GLY A 83 -14.23 21.12 14.57
N TYR A 84 -13.78 20.33 13.60
CA TYR A 84 -14.33 18.98 13.32
C TYR A 84 -13.36 17.90 13.80
N ASP A 85 -13.87 16.76 14.26
CA ASP A 85 -13.03 15.59 14.54
C ASP A 85 -12.80 14.79 13.25
N PRO A 86 -11.57 14.72 12.71
CA PRO A 86 -11.27 13.98 11.48
C PRO A 86 -11.40 12.45 11.63
N LYS A 87 -11.65 11.94 12.84
CA LYS A 87 -11.81 10.50 13.08
C LYS A 87 -13.20 9.99 12.73
N ILE A 88 -14.22 10.84 12.68
CA ILE A 88 -15.60 10.44 12.33
C ILE A 88 -15.59 9.87 10.90
N ASP A 89 -16.15 8.68 10.76
CA ASP A 89 -16.11 7.94 9.50
C ASP A 89 -16.94 8.61 8.40
N LEU A 90 -16.33 8.84 7.22
CA LEU A 90 -17.02 9.46 6.08
C LEU A 90 -18.08 8.55 5.44
N LYS A 91 -18.08 7.23 5.74
CA LYS A 91 -19.15 6.31 5.30
C LYS A 91 -20.51 6.64 5.91
N TYR A 92 -20.54 7.22 7.10
CA TYR A 92 -21.81 7.64 7.74
C TYR A 92 -22.58 8.65 6.89
N LEU A 93 -21.89 9.47 6.08
CA LEU A 93 -22.54 10.44 5.19
C LEU A 93 -23.24 9.80 3.98
N THR A 94 -22.89 8.55 3.65
CA THR A 94 -23.42 7.84 2.50
C THR A 94 -24.32 6.66 2.88
N ASN A 95 -24.24 6.20 4.13
CA ASN A 95 -25.07 5.14 4.67
C ASN A 95 -26.47 5.69 5.03
N LYS A 96 -27.53 4.99 4.58
CA LYS A 96 -28.94 5.31 4.88
C LYS A 96 -29.61 4.31 5.83
N GLY A 97 -28.85 3.35 6.34
CA GLY A 97 -29.31 2.23 7.16
C GLY A 97 -29.16 2.49 8.65
N ALA A 98 -28.80 1.45 9.40
CA ALA A 98 -28.71 1.52 10.86
C ALA A 98 -27.52 2.34 11.38
N GLN A 99 -26.57 2.65 10.48
CA GLN A 99 -25.41 3.49 10.73
C GLN A 99 -25.48 4.81 9.94
N SER A 100 -26.68 5.34 9.71
CA SER A 100 -26.80 6.72 9.24
C SER A 100 -26.21 7.69 10.27
N LEU A 101 -25.73 8.85 9.81
CA LEU A 101 -25.12 9.84 10.69
C LEU A 101 -26.07 10.29 11.81
N GLU A 102 -27.37 10.42 11.52
CA GLU A 102 -28.40 10.77 12.49
C GLU A 102 -28.44 9.75 13.64
N LYS A 103 -28.60 8.47 13.31
CA LYS A 103 -28.70 7.38 14.30
C LYS A 103 -27.46 7.26 15.16
N VAL A 104 -26.27 7.45 14.57
CA VAL A 104 -25.01 7.41 15.32
C VAL A 104 -24.88 8.62 16.26
N ALA A 105 -25.28 9.81 15.81
CA ALA A 105 -25.29 11.02 16.63
C ALA A 105 -26.24 10.92 17.83
N GLU A 106 -27.39 10.26 17.67
CA GLU A 106 -28.33 10.00 18.77
C GLU A 106 -27.76 9.07 19.84
N LYS A 107 -27.01 8.03 19.43
CA LYS A 107 -26.36 7.06 20.33
C LYS A 107 -25.12 7.63 21.05
N ALA A 108 -24.47 8.66 20.48
CA ALA A 108 -23.29 9.27 21.07
C ALA A 108 -23.60 10.03 22.37
N LYS A 109 -22.61 10.13 23.26
CA LYS A 109 -22.73 10.77 24.58
C LYS A 109 -21.68 11.88 24.76
N GLY A 110 -22.01 12.90 25.56
CA GLY A 110 -21.09 13.99 25.92
C GLY A 110 -20.44 14.68 24.71
N ALA A 111 -19.13 14.90 24.78
CA ALA A 111 -18.35 15.55 23.71
C ALA A 111 -18.42 14.81 22.36
N ASP A 112 -18.57 13.48 22.37
CA ASP A 112 -18.71 12.71 21.13
C ASP A 112 -20.02 13.10 20.41
N LYS A 113 -21.11 13.32 21.16
CA LYS A 113 -22.41 13.77 20.61
C LYS A 113 -22.32 15.11 19.91
N GLU A 114 -21.62 16.07 20.51
CA GLU A 114 -21.40 17.40 19.92
C GLU A 114 -20.58 17.31 18.63
N ALA A 115 -19.56 16.45 18.60
CA ALA A 115 -18.76 16.21 17.40
C ALA A 115 -19.62 15.66 16.24
N PHE A 116 -20.48 14.67 16.51
CA PHE A 116 -21.39 14.12 15.51
C PHE A 116 -22.46 15.12 15.05
N LYS A 117 -23.07 15.87 15.99
CA LYS A 117 -24.05 16.91 15.66
C LYS A 117 -23.48 17.96 14.72
N LYS A 118 -22.26 18.43 14.96
CA LYS A 118 -21.62 19.41 14.09
C LYS A 118 -21.41 18.90 12.65
N VAL A 119 -21.10 17.60 12.50
CA VAL A 119 -21.03 16.95 11.18
C VAL A 119 -22.42 16.87 10.55
N LEU A 120 -23.45 16.55 11.34
CA LEU A 120 -24.84 16.44 10.88
C LEU A 120 -25.41 17.78 10.41
N ASP A 121 -25.08 18.88 11.08
CA ASP A 121 -25.51 20.22 10.72
C ASP A 121 -24.84 20.70 9.41
N ASN A 122 -23.62 20.25 9.15
CA ASN A 122 -22.79 20.73 8.03
C ASN A 122 -22.02 19.60 7.31
N PRO A 123 -22.73 18.60 6.75
CA PRO A 123 -22.11 17.39 6.19
C PRO A 123 -21.30 17.70 4.92
N LYS A 124 -21.71 18.71 4.15
CA LYS A 124 -21.00 19.17 2.95
C LYS A 124 -19.60 19.69 3.28
N THR A 125 -19.49 20.49 4.36
CA THR A 125 -18.21 21.03 4.82
C THR A 125 -17.29 19.93 5.32
N TYR A 126 -17.81 19.01 6.15
CA TYR A 126 -17.03 17.87 6.65
C TYR A 126 -16.52 16.98 5.51
N LYS A 127 -17.39 16.71 4.52
CA LYS A 127 -17.03 16.00 3.29
C LYS A 127 -15.93 16.72 2.51
N ALA A 128 -16.06 18.04 2.30
CA ALA A 128 -15.08 18.84 1.60
C ALA A 128 -13.71 18.85 2.31
N LEU A 129 -13.69 18.86 3.64
CA LEU A 129 -12.46 18.79 4.44
C LEU A 129 -11.72 17.46 4.25
N HIS A 130 -12.42 16.33 4.24
CA HIS A 130 -11.80 15.02 3.98
C HIS A 130 -11.29 14.85 2.56
N ILE A 131 -12.04 15.37 1.58
CA ILE A 131 -11.59 15.44 0.19
C ILE A 131 -10.32 16.30 0.11
N SER A 132 -10.33 17.49 0.72
CA SER A 132 -9.19 18.41 0.73
C SER A 132 -7.97 17.79 1.41
N LYS A 133 -8.15 17.12 2.55
CA LYS A 133 -7.08 16.37 3.23
C LYS A 133 -6.45 15.35 2.31
N THR A 134 -7.27 14.57 1.59
CA THR A 134 -6.82 13.54 0.67
C THR A 134 -6.07 14.16 -0.50
N VAL A 135 -6.63 15.20 -1.13
CA VAL A 135 -6.00 15.94 -2.23
C VAL A 135 -4.66 16.53 -1.78
N VAL A 136 -4.58 17.23 -0.65
CA VAL A 136 -3.32 17.80 -0.14
C VAL A 136 -2.30 16.70 0.17
N SER A 137 -2.73 15.62 0.80
CA SER A 137 -1.84 14.51 1.17
C SER A 137 -1.37 13.65 0.01
N THR A 138 -1.95 13.82 -1.18
CA THR A 138 -1.61 13.01 -2.38
C THR A 138 -1.05 13.87 -3.50
N ALA A 139 -1.66 15.02 -3.82
CA ALA A 139 -1.24 15.91 -4.90
C ALA A 139 0.13 16.56 -4.63
N ILE A 140 0.41 16.96 -3.38
CA ILE A 140 1.73 17.52 -3.03
C ILE A 140 2.82 16.46 -3.22
N PRO A 141 2.73 15.25 -2.61
CA PRO A 141 3.62 14.14 -2.91
C PRO A 141 3.75 13.83 -4.39
N LEU A 142 2.64 13.80 -5.12
CA LEU A 142 2.63 13.52 -6.56
C LEU A 142 3.47 14.56 -7.32
N ILE A 143 3.29 15.85 -7.06
CA ILE A 143 4.07 16.93 -7.68
C ILE A 143 5.55 16.79 -7.31
N VAL A 144 5.86 16.52 -6.04
CA VAL A 144 7.24 16.30 -5.59
C VAL A 144 7.88 15.14 -6.35
N LEU A 145 7.20 13.99 -6.43
CA LEU A 145 7.74 12.77 -7.02
C LEU A 145 7.78 12.81 -8.56
N THR A 146 6.88 13.54 -9.22
CA THR A 146 6.81 13.58 -10.70
C THR A 146 7.53 14.77 -11.33
N LYS A 147 7.62 15.92 -10.63
CA LYS A 147 8.18 17.15 -11.19
C LYS A 147 9.50 17.53 -10.57
N PHE A 148 9.63 17.46 -9.24
CA PHE A 148 10.82 17.94 -8.54
C PHE A 148 11.89 16.87 -8.41
N LEU A 149 11.54 15.68 -7.92
CA LEU A 149 12.46 14.58 -7.67
C LEU A 149 13.21 14.17 -8.96
N PRO A 150 12.57 13.97 -10.13
CA PRO A 150 13.29 13.57 -11.34
C PRO A 150 14.26 14.66 -11.81
N LYS A 151 13.89 15.94 -11.70
CA LYS A 151 14.77 17.07 -12.05
C LYS A 151 15.98 17.15 -11.12
N TRP A 152 15.76 16.90 -9.83
CA TRP A 152 16.83 16.90 -8.84
C TRP A 152 17.81 15.75 -9.08
N ILE A 153 17.30 14.52 -9.29
CA ILE A 153 18.12 13.35 -9.65
C ILE A 153 18.90 13.63 -10.94
N TYR A 154 18.24 14.15 -11.97
CA TYR A 154 18.89 14.50 -13.24
C TYR A 154 20.01 15.55 -13.06
N SER A 155 19.79 16.55 -12.21
CA SER A 155 20.81 17.57 -11.91
C SER A 155 22.06 16.95 -11.26
N ILE A 156 21.88 16.02 -10.31
CA ILE A 156 22.98 15.27 -9.71
C ILE A 156 23.72 14.47 -10.78
N THR A 157 23.00 13.74 -11.63
CA THR A 157 23.61 12.93 -12.70
C THR A 157 24.38 13.77 -13.69
N ASN A 158 23.82 14.88 -14.16
CA ASN A 158 24.49 15.79 -15.07
C ASN A 158 25.78 16.37 -14.45
N ASN A 159 25.76 16.74 -13.17
CA ASN A 159 26.96 17.22 -12.47
C ASN A 159 28.06 16.15 -12.40
N VAL A 160 27.69 14.91 -12.10
CA VAL A 160 28.63 13.77 -12.02
C VAL A 160 29.24 13.49 -13.39
N ILE A 161 28.43 13.38 -14.44
CA ILE A 161 28.89 13.14 -15.81
C ILE A 161 29.82 14.26 -16.26
N ASN A 162 29.45 15.53 -16.06
CA ASN A 162 30.28 16.66 -16.47
C ASN A 162 31.62 16.72 -15.72
N LYS A 163 31.66 16.32 -14.45
CA LYS A 163 32.92 16.23 -13.69
C LYS A 163 33.80 15.10 -14.18
N LYS A 164 33.21 13.93 -14.46
CA LYS A 164 33.93 12.77 -15.02
C LYS A 164 34.46 13.02 -16.43
N ALA A 165 33.71 13.75 -17.26
CA ALA A 165 34.16 14.14 -18.60
C ALA A 165 35.37 15.11 -18.55
N LYS A 166 35.46 15.94 -17.52
CA LYS A 166 36.60 16.86 -17.30
C LYS A 166 37.78 16.19 -16.61
N ASN A 167 37.53 15.22 -15.73
CA ASN A 167 38.54 14.46 -15.02
C ASN A 167 38.15 12.97 -15.03
N PRO A 168 38.75 12.14 -15.90
CA PRO A 168 38.43 10.72 -16.00
C PRO A 168 38.67 9.91 -14.71
N GLU A 169 39.58 10.37 -13.84
CA GLU A 169 39.87 9.75 -12.53
C GLU A 169 38.90 10.21 -11.42
N PHE A 170 37.91 11.04 -11.75
CA PHE A 170 36.93 11.55 -10.79
C PHE A 170 36.13 10.44 -10.14
N ASP A 171 36.32 10.27 -8.82
CA ASP A 171 35.50 9.40 -7.98
C ASP A 171 34.11 10.01 -7.74
N SER A 172 33.14 9.51 -8.51
CA SER A 172 31.74 9.92 -8.42
C SER A 172 31.11 9.60 -7.07
N ASP A 173 31.49 8.49 -6.45
CA ASP A 173 30.81 7.94 -5.28
C ASP A 173 31.18 8.75 -4.03
N THR A 174 32.48 9.04 -3.87
CA THR A 174 32.97 9.90 -2.79
C THR A 174 32.44 11.33 -2.92
N PHE A 175 32.38 11.87 -4.14
CA PHE A 175 31.82 13.21 -4.37
C PHE A 175 30.35 13.27 -3.95
N ILE A 176 29.53 12.32 -4.38
CA ILE A 176 28.10 12.32 -4.09
C ILE A 176 27.86 12.21 -2.59
N ARG A 177 28.56 11.29 -1.92
CA ARG A 177 28.45 11.12 -0.47
C ARG A 177 28.75 12.42 0.27
N LYS A 178 29.88 13.07 -0.03
CA LYS A 178 30.26 14.31 0.65
C LYS A 178 29.31 15.47 0.34
N GLU A 179 28.98 15.66 -0.94
CA GLU A 179 28.29 16.86 -1.40
C GLU A 179 26.79 16.85 -1.09
N TYR A 180 26.15 15.69 -1.22
CA TYR A 180 24.69 15.58 -1.10
C TYR A 180 24.23 14.90 0.19
N PHE A 181 25.03 14.00 0.77
CA PHE A 181 24.66 13.29 2.00
C PHE A 181 25.32 13.93 3.22
N ASP A 182 26.65 13.90 3.33
CA ASP A 182 27.33 14.35 4.55
C ASP A 182 27.08 15.84 4.84
N LYS A 183 27.09 16.71 3.83
CA LYS A 183 26.76 18.14 4.03
C LYS A 183 25.33 18.38 4.52
N ASN A 184 24.35 17.63 4.02
CA ASN A 184 22.93 17.86 4.31
C ASN A 184 22.41 17.03 5.51
N PHE A 185 23.14 16.02 5.96
CA PHE A 185 22.74 15.13 7.08
C PHE A 185 23.64 15.22 8.32
N LYS A 186 24.67 16.07 8.33
CA LYS A 186 25.57 16.28 9.48
C LYS A 186 24.88 16.69 10.78
N GLY A 187 23.70 17.33 10.74
CA GLY A 187 22.89 17.64 11.93
C GLY A 187 21.82 16.59 12.29
N SER A 188 21.61 15.59 11.43
CA SER A 188 20.54 14.59 11.57
C SER A 188 21.01 13.34 12.32
N ASN A 189 22.32 13.06 12.33
CA ASN A 189 22.87 11.85 12.96
C ASN A 189 22.66 11.80 14.48
N ASP A 190 22.71 12.93 15.19
CA ASP A 190 22.45 12.95 16.65
C ASP A 190 20.96 12.79 16.99
N LEU A 191 20.07 13.31 16.15
CA LEU A 191 18.62 13.15 16.27
C LEU A 191 18.15 11.74 15.86
N ILE A 192 18.73 11.17 14.80
CA ILE A 192 18.46 9.80 14.37
C ILE A 192 19.01 8.83 15.40
N ARG A 193 20.22 9.04 15.93
CA ARG A 193 20.83 8.14 16.93
C ARG A 193 20.16 8.19 18.31
N LYS A 194 19.67 9.36 18.75
CA LYS A 194 18.83 9.47 19.97
C LYS A 194 17.41 8.90 19.80
N LYS A 195 16.88 8.85 18.57
CA LYS A 195 15.51 8.40 18.28
C LYS A 195 15.43 6.99 17.66
N THR A 196 16.57 6.35 17.39
CA THR A 196 16.65 4.95 16.95
C THR A 196 16.73 3.98 18.12
N GLN A 197 17.04 4.46 19.33
CA GLN A 197 16.91 3.67 20.57
C GLN A 197 15.47 3.66 21.13
N GLU A 198 14.67 4.70 20.87
CA GLU A 198 13.22 4.65 21.12
C GLU A 198 12.48 4.26 19.84
N ASP A 199 12.24 2.95 19.69
CA ASP A 199 11.19 2.41 18.84
C ASP A 199 11.15 2.98 17.40
N LEU A 200 12.11 2.59 16.55
CA LEU A 200 11.83 2.28 15.13
C LEU A 200 10.90 1.06 15.08
N ASN A 201 9.76 1.18 15.75
CA ASN A 201 8.75 0.17 15.79
C ASN A 201 8.21 0.05 14.37
N PHE A 202 8.20 -1.18 13.88
CA PHE A 202 7.42 -1.69 12.75
C PHE A 202 5.92 -1.28 12.79
N ARG A 203 5.48 -0.53 13.83
CA ARG A 203 4.24 0.22 13.99
C ARG A 203 3.91 1.17 12.84
N ALA A 204 4.88 1.72 12.10
CA ALA A 204 4.54 2.49 10.90
C ALA A 204 3.92 1.62 9.79
N PHE A 205 4.42 0.40 9.60
CA PHE A 205 3.88 -0.60 8.65
C PHE A 205 2.69 -1.39 9.20
N THR A 206 2.47 -1.32 10.52
CA THR A 206 1.38 -2.00 11.23
C THR A 206 0.36 -1.05 11.84
N ARG A 207 0.37 0.26 11.49
CA ARG A 207 -0.66 1.23 11.87
C ARG A 207 -1.98 0.80 11.24
N LYS A 208 -2.76 0.05 12.03
CA LYS A 208 -4.09 -0.47 11.71
C LYS A 208 -5.14 0.56 12.10
N ASP A 209 -5.28 1.58 11.28
CA ASP A 209 -6.50 2.38 11.23
C ASP A 209 -7.21 2.04 9.91
N ALA A 210 -7.92 0.91 9.86
CA ALA A 210 -8.58 0.48 8.65
C ALA A 210 -9.68 -0.56 8.86
N GLN A 211 -10.90 -0.24 8.40
CA GLN A 211 -11.90 -1.23 8.02
C GLN A 211 -11.81 -1.44 6.51
N ASN A 212 -11.81 -2.71 6.11
CA ASN A 212 -11.42 -3.16 4.77
C ASN A 212 -12.26 -2.51 3.64
N SER A 213 -11.59 -2.07 2.58
CA SER A 213 -12.17 -1.90 1.24
C SER A 213 -11.31 -2.72 0.28
N GLU A 214 -11.87 -3.73 -0.41
CA GLU A 214 -11.12 -4.48 -1.41
C GLU A 214 -10.73 -3.52 -2.55
N VAL A 215 -9.43 -3.38 -2.82
CA VAL A 215 -8.93 -2.59 -3.95
C VAL A 215 -9.05 -3.43 -5.22
N SER A 216 -9.82 -2.94 -6.21
CA SER A 216 -9.94 -3.57 -7.54
C SER A 216 -9.58 -2.56 -8.63
N PHE A 217 -9.03 -3.04 -9.75
CA PHE A 217 -8.74 -2.18 -10.91
C PHE A 217 -9.98 -1.67 -11.64
N LYS A 218 -11.14 -2.34 -11.48
CA LYS A 218 -12.43 -1.78 -11.93
C LYS A 218 -12.75 -0.44 -11.24
N GLY A 219 -12.26 -0.26 -10.01
CA GLY A 219 -12.40 0.96 -9.22
C GLY A 219 -11.39 2.07 -9.50
N ILE A 220 -10.50 1.96 -10.52
CA ILE A 220 -9.66 3.10 -10.92
C ILE A 220 -10.52 4.30 -11.35
N LYS A 221 -11.71 4.06 -11.92
CA LYS A 221 -12.70 5.13 -12.19
C LYS A 221 -13.25 5.75 -10.90
N ASP A 222 -13.43 4.96 -9.85
CA ASP A 222 -13.86 5.45 -8.53
C ASP A 222 -12.73 6.18 -7.79
N ILE A 223 -11.47 5.82 -8.03
CA ILE A 223 -10.28 6.57 -7.56
C ILE A 223 -10.22 7.99 -8.15
N LEU A 224 -10.80 8.20 -9.34
CA LEU A 224 -10.96 9.53 -9.93
C LEU A 224 -12.12 10.33 -9.32
N ASN A 225 -13.03 9.70 -8.57
CA ASN A 225 -14.05 10.39 -7.80
C ASN A 225 -13.44 10.87 -6.45
N PRO A 226 -13.36 12.20 -6.20
CA PRO A 226 -12.71 12.73 -5.01
C PRO A 226 -13.30 12.22 -3.70
N LEU A 227 -14.62 11.95 -3.66
CA LEU A 227 -15.28 11.42 -2.47
C LEU A 227 -14.88 9.97 -2.21
N ALA A 228 -14.96 9.11 -3.21
CA ALA A 228 -14.61 7.70 -3.06
C ALA A 228 -13.12 7.55 -2.75
N ALA A 229 -12.26 8.36 -3.38
CA ALA A 229 -10.85 8.47 -3.04
C ALA A 229 -10.65 8.89 -1.58
N ALA A 230 -11.40 9.89 -1.08
CA ALA A 230 -11.30 10.35 0.30
C ALA A 230 -11.79 9.32 1.33
N GLN A 231 -12.90 8.64 1.04
CA GLN A 231 -13.38 7.51 1.84
C GLN A 231 -12.31 6.42 1.89
N ALA A 232 -11.87 5.91 0.74
CA ALA A 232 -10.84 4.87 0.66
C ALA A 232 -9.54 5.28 1.39
N ALA A 233 -9.11 6.53 1.21
CA ALA A 233 -7.96 7.12 1.87
C ALA A 233 -8.07 7.17 3.39
N GLN A 234 -9.27 7.38 3.95
CA GLN A 234 -9.53 7.36 5.40
C GLN A 234 -9.49 5.94 5.96
N HIS A 235 -9.94 4.97 5.15
CA HIS A 235 -10.07 3.57 5.58
C HIS A 235 -8.86 2.71 5.33
N SER A 236 -7.91 3.12 4.48
CA SER A 236 -6.77 2.27 4.16
C SER A 236 -5.58 3.11 3.74
N PRO A 237 -4.44 3.01 4.44
CA PRO A 237 -3.18 3.56 3.95
C PRO A 237 -2.81 3.02 2.57
N LEU A 238 -3.19 1.77 2.25
CA LEU A 238 -2.97 1.14 0.95
C LEU A 238 -3.67 1.89 -0.18
N SER A 239 -4.91 2.34 0.03
CA SER A 239 -5.65 3.09 -0.99
C SER A 239 -4.98 4.42 -1.32
N ASN A 240 -4.38 5.11 -0.34
CA ASN A 240 -3.59 6.33 -0.62
C ASN A 240 -2.41 6.03 -1.53
N MET A 241 -1.71 4.92 -1.30
CA MET A 241 -0.60 4.49 -2.15
C MET A 241 -1.04 4.19 -3.57
N VAL A 242 -2.15 3.45 -3.74
CA VAL A 242 -2.71 3.15 -5.06
C VAL A 242 -3.00 4.44 -5.84
N ILE A 243 -3.62 5.44 -5.20
CA ILE A 243 -3.95 6.73 -5.85
C ILE A 243 -2.67 7.45 -6.27
N LEU A 244 -1.68 7.52 -5.37
CA LEU A 244 -0.42 8.19 -5.64
C LEU A 244 0.36 7.49 -6.77
N ASP A 245 0.50 6.18 -6.72
CA ASP A 245 1.20 5.39 -7.75
C ASP A 245 0.49 5.43 -9.10
N ALA A 246 -0.84 5.42 -9.13
CA ALA A 246 -1.58 5.62 -10.36
C ALA A 246 -1.27 6.99 -10.97
N GLY A 247 -1.19 8.04 -10.14
CA GLY A 247 -0.79 9.38 -10.57
C GLY A 247 0.65 9.43 -11.10
N ILE A 248 1.61 8.82 -10.38
CA ILE A 248 3.01 8.77 -10.79
C ILE A 248 3.15 8.02 -12.12
N SER A 249 2.54 6.84 -12.21
CA SER A 249 2.53 5.98 -13.39
C SER A 249 1.93 6.70 -14.60
N GLY A 250 0.77 7.32 -14.42
CA GLY A 250 0.11 8.11 -15.46
C GLY A 250 0.99 9.28 -15.94
N SER A 251 1.63 10.00 -15.02
CA SER A 251 2.56 11.07 -15.37
C SER A 251 3.77 10.57 -16.15
N ARG A 252 4.35 9.42 -15.77
CA ARG A 252 5.47 8.80 -16.51
C ARG A 252 5.07 8.43 -17.93
N ILE A 253 3.91 7.80 -18.11
CA ILE A 253 3.38 7.43 -19.44
C ILE A 253 3.20 8.68 -20.32
N VAL A 254 2.54 9.72 -19.80
CA VAL A 254 2.32 10.98 -20.54
C VAL A 254 3.64 11.68 -20.88
N ASN A 255 4.60 11.69 -19.96
CA ASN A 255 5.90 12.32 -20.22
C ASN A 255 6.71 11.59 -21.29
N GLU A 256 6.71 10.26 -21.30
CA GLU A 256 7.36 9.46 -22.35
C GLU A 256 6.68 9.67 -23.71
N GLU A 257 5.35 9.66 -23.73
CA GLU A 257 4.56 9.97 -24.93
C GLU A 257 4.92 11.35 -25.51
N LEU A 258 4.98 12.39 -24.67
CA LEU A 258 5.35 13.74 -25.11
C LEU A 258 6.80 13.83 -25.60
N ARG A 259 7.73 13.11 -24.97
CA ARG A 259 9.14 13.05 -25.40
C ARG A 259 9.27 12.38 -26.77
N GLU A 260 8.59 11.26 -26.95
CA GLU A 260 8.62 10.49 -28.18
C GLU A 260 8.05 11.29 -29.36
N ARG A 261 6.94 12.00 -29.14
CA ARG A 261 6.37 12.93 -30.15
C ARG A 261 7.36 14.01 -30.55
N LYS A 262 8.02 14.66 -29.58
CA LYS A 262 9.02 15.72 -29.84
C LYS A 262 10.26 15.20 -30.56
N ALA A 263 10.76 14.01 -30.20
CA ALA A 263 11.95 13.42 -30.82
C ALA A 263 11.73 13.03 -32.30
N ASN A 264 10.47 12.74 -32.64
CA ASN A 264 10.03 12.29 -33.96
C ASN A 264 9.27 13.36 -34.75
N GLU A 265 9.24 14.60 -34.27
CA GLU A 265 8.60 15.71 -34.98
C GLU A 265 9.27 15.90 -36.35
N GLY A 266 8.48 15.82 -37.43
CA GLY A 266 8.97 15.87 -38.81
C GLY A 266 9.64 14.60 -39.34
N LYS A 267 9.64 13.48 -38.58
CA LYS A 267 10.18 12.18 -39.01
C LYS A 267 9.07 11.15 -39.19
N LYS A 268 9.18 10.31 -40.22
CA LYS A 268 8.33 9.13 -40.36
C LYS A 268 8.80 8.09 -39.33
N ASN A 269 7.96 7.78 -38.36
CA ASN A 269 8.24 6.76 -37.34
C ASN A 269 7.25 5.61 -37.52
N ASP A 270 7.76 4.40 -37.72
CA ASP A 270 6.94 3.19 -37.92
C ASP A 270 6.28 2.72 -36.62
N HIS A 271 6.75 3.21 -35.47
CA HIS A 271 6.24 2.85 -34.14
C HIS A 271 6.05 4.10 -33.25
N PRO A 272 5.07 4.96 -33.56
CA PRO A 272 4.68 6.02 -32.64
C PRO A 272 4.11 5.35 -31.37
N HIS A 273 4.51 5.82 -30.19
CA HIS A 273 4.04 5.37 -28.87
C HIS A 273 4.77 4.14 -28.29
N ALA A 274 5.86 3.67 -28.89
CA ALA A 274 6.55 2.48 -28.38
C ALA A 274 7.09 2.68 -26.96
N ALA A 275 7.65 3.86 -26.64
CA ALA A 275 8.20 4.15 -25.32
C ALA A 275 7.10 4.36 -24.27
N ALA A 276 6.00 5.01 -24.67
CA ALA A 276 4.83 5.19 -23.83
C ALA A 276 4.15 3.84 -23.51
N LEU A 277 4.02 2.95 -24.49
CA LEU A 277 3.44 1.61 -24.32
C LEU A 277 4.34 0.70 -23.47
N GLU A 278 5.66 0.72 -23.69
CA GLU A 278 6.62 0.01 -22.83
C GLU A 278 6.45 0.43 -21.37
N THR A 279 6.38 1.74 -21.13
CA THR A 279 6.18 2.32 -19.81
C THR A 279 4.83 1.91 -19.23
N ALA A 280 3.75 1.96 -20.02
CA ALA A 280 2.43 1.54 -19.56
C ALA A 280 2.38 0.06 -19.15
N ILE A 281 3.01 -0.84 -19.92
CA ILE A 281 3.13 -2.27 -19.58
C ILE A 281 3.88 -2.45 -18.26
N ARG A 282 5.01 -1.74 -18.09
CA ARG A 282 5.81 -1.81 -16.86
C ARG A 282 5.02 -1.33 -15.65
N GLU A 283 4.56 -0.08 -15.68
CA GLU A 283 3.90 0.54 -14.53
C GLU A 283 2.58 -0.17 -14.19
N GLY A 284 1.79 -0.52 -15.21
CA GLY A 284 0.54 -1.28 -15.04
C GLY A 284 0.78 -2.68 -14.46
N GLY A 285 1.83 -3.38 -14.92
CA GLY A 285 2.23 -4.67 -14.37
C GLY A 285 2.67 -4.58 -12.90
N ILE A 286 3.49 -3.58 -12.56
CA ILE A 286 3.96 -3.36 -11.18
C ILE A 286 2.76 -3.07 -10.28
N MET A 287 1.91 -2.10 -10.67
CA MET A 287 0.68 -1.80 -9.95
C MET A 287 -0.17 -3.05 -9.75
N TYR A 288 -0.28 -3.91 -10.77
CA TYR A 288 -1.06 -5.13 -10.66
C TYR A 288 -0.56 -6.03 -9.54
N PHE A 289 0.71 -6.42 -9.55
CA PHE A 289 1.23 -7.33 -8.53
C PHE A 289 1.43 -6.68 -7.16
N MET A 290 1.55 -5.35 -7.09
CA MET A 290 1.52 -4.61 -5.83
C MET A 290 0.15 -4.71 -5.15
N TYR A 291 -0.92 -4.39 -5.87
CA TYR A 291 -2.22 -4.07 -5.26
C TYR A 291 -3.34 -5.10 -5.47
N VAL A 292 -3.34 -5.83 -6.58
CA VAL A 292 -4.50 -6.68 -6.95
C VAL A 292 -4.10 -8.13 -7.18
N GLY A 293 -2.97 -8.37 -7.85
CA GLY A 293 -2.44 -9.70 -8.11
C GLY A 293 -2.29 -10.51 -6.82
N GLY A 294 -1.94 -9.88 -5.71
CA GLY A 294 -1.89 -10.54 -4.40
C GLY A 294 -3.23 -11.13 -3.95
N ASN A 295 -4.35 -10.42 -4.17
CA ASN A 295 -5.68 -10.94 -3.84
C ASN A 295 -6.08 -12.10 -4.76
N HIS A 296 -5.77 -12.01 -6.06
CA HIS A 296 -6.04 -13.10 -7.00
C HIS A 296 -5.21 -14.35 -6.69
N LEU A 297 -3.92 -14.17 -6.41
CA LEU A 297 -3.02 -15.25 -6.00
C LEU A 297 -3.48 -15.87 -4.67
N ALA A 298 -3.89 -15.08 -3.69
CA ALA A 298 -4.45 -15.60 -2.44
C ALA A 298 -5.68 -16.48 -2.70
N LYS A 299 -6.63 -16.01 -3.51
CA LYS A 299 -7.85 -16.77 -3.88
C LYS A 299 -7.52 -18.04 -4.66
N LEU A 300 -6.50 -18.02 -5.52
CA LEU A 300 -6.02 -19.21 -6.24
C LEU A 300 -5.38 -20.23 -5.29
N ILE A 301 -4.51 -19.77 -4.38
CA ILE A 301 -3.86 -20.61 -3.37
C ILE A 301 -4.91 -21.20 -2.41
N GLU A 302 -5.92 -20.42 -2.01
CA GLU A 302 -7.04 -20.87 -1.19
C GLU A 302 -7.85 -21.97 -1.88
N LYS A 303 -8.24 -21.76 -3.15
CA LYS A 303 -8.94 -22.78 -3.95
C LYS A 303 -8.10 -24.04 -4.15
N ALA A 304 -6.79 -23.90 -4.39
CA ALA A 304 -5.88 -25.03 -4.54
C ALA A 304 -5.75 -25.81 -3.22
N SER A 305 -5.65 -25.12 -2.08
CA SER A 305 -5.60 -25.74 -0.75
C SER A 305 -6.89 -26.48 -0.43
N GLU A 306 -8.05 -25.92 -0.75
CA GLU A 306 -9.34 -26.56 -0.56
C GLU A 306 -9.49 -27.80 -1.45
N LYS A 307 -9.19 -27.70 -2.75
CA LYS A 307 -9.37 -28.82 -3.69
C LYS A 307 -8.32 -29.92 -3.56
N LEU A 308 -7.05 -29.56 -3.45
CA LEU A 308 -5.93 -30.51 -3.49
C LEU A 308 -5.57 -31.03 -2.10
N LEU A 309 -5.63 -30.15 -1.08
CA LEU A 309 -5.22 -30.51 0.28
C LEU A 309 -6.40 -30.76 1.22
N LYS A 310 -7.64 -30.55 0.76
CA LYS A 310 -8.87 -30.61 1.57
C LYS A 310 -8.76 -29.78 2.84
N THR A 311 -8.06 -28.64 2.76
CA THR A 311 -7.72 -27.79 3.92
C THR A 311 -8.09 -26.35 3.58
N PRO A 312 -9.28 -25.84 3.94
CA PRO A 312 -9.63 -24.44 3.78
C PRO A 312 -8.68 -23.55 4.61
N ILE A 313 -8.18 -22.48 3.98
CA ILE A 313 -7.22 -21.54 4.59
C ILE A 313 -7.66 -20.07 4.41
N ASN A 314 -8.95 -19.83 4.14
CA ASN A 314 -9.54 -18.50 3.95
C ASN A 314 -9.63 -17.67 5.24
N LEU A 315 -9.41 -18.27 6.42
CA LEU A 315 -9.38 -17.55 7.69
C LEU A 315 -8.09 -16.76 7.92
N ASP A 316 -8.19 -15.60 8.58
CA ASP A 316 -7.03 -14.81 9.00
C ASP A 316 -6.17 -15.61 10.01
N PRO A 317 -4.83 -15.52 9.96
CA PRO A 317 -3.93 -16.18 10.92
C PRO A 317 -4.28 -15.93 12.39
N LYS A 318 -4.80 -14.75 12.74
CA LYS A 318 -5.26 -14.45 14.11
C LYS A 318 -6.43 -15.31 14.56
N VAL A 319 -7.27 -15.76 13.62
CA VAL A 319 -8.37 -16.68 13.88
C VAL A 319 -7.82 -18.09 14.05
N LEU A 320 -7.11 -18.59 13.03
CA LEU A 320 -6.54 -19.94 13.00
C LEU A 320 -5.60 -20.24 14.18
N GLU A 321 -4.85 -19.24 14.63
CA GLU A 321 -3.86 -19.37 15.71
C GLU A 321 -4.40 -18.93 17.08
N GLY A 322 -5.66 -18.50 17.17
CA GLY A 322 -6.22 -18.05 18.43
C GLY A 322 -6.74 -19.21 19.28
N ASN A 323 -6.38 -19.21 20.57
CA ASN A 323 -6.68 -20.29 21.51
C ASN A 323 -8.18 -20.64 21.57
N SER A 324 -9.08 -19.66 21.69
CA SER A 324 -10.52 -19.94 21.80
C SER A 324 -11.09 -20.62 20.56
N PHE A 325 -10.61 -20.25 19.36
CA PHE A 325 -11.00 -20.95 18.13
C PHE A 325 -10.42 -22.35 18.08
N ALA A 326 -9.15 -22.52 18.47
CA ALA A 326 -8.55 -23.84 18.56
C ALA A 326 -9.32 -24.76 19.52
N GLU A 327 -9.75 -24.24 20.68
CA GLU A 327 -10.61 -24.94 21.62
C GLU A 327 -11.94 -25.31 20.98
N THR A 328 -12.65 -24.36 20.37
CA THR A 328 -13.93 -24.61 19.64
C THR A 328 -13.79 -25.73 18.61
N ILE A 329 -12.69 -25.78 17.87
CA ILE A 329 -12.43 -26.84 16.88
C ILE A 329 -12.17 -28.19 17.56
N LYS A 330 -11.38 -28.21 18.64
CA LYS A 330 -11.07 -29.44 19.38
C LYS A 330 -12.30 -30.01 20.10
N SER A 331 -13.12 -29.15 20.71
CA SER A 331 -14.32 -29.52 21.44
C SER A 331 -15.55 -29.70 20.55
N LYS A 332 -15.45 -29.44 19.23
CA LYS A 332 -16.56 -29.45 18.28
C LYS A 332 -17.74 -28.58 18.73
N THR A 333 -17.44 -27.45 19.36
CA THR A 333 -18.48 -26.54 19.84
C THR A 333 -19.12 -25.84 18.64
N PRO A 334 -20.47 -25.88 18.50
CA PRO A 334 -21.15 -25.20 17.40
C PRO A 334 -20.90 -23.68 17.43
N ILE A 335 -20.65 -23.10 16.26
CA ILE A 335 -20.53 -21.65 16.09
C ILE A 335 -21.89 -21.11 15.66
N LYS A 336 -22.39 -20.09 16.37
CA LYS A 336 -23.68 -19.44 16.04
C LYS A 336 -23.60 -18.83 14.64
N SER A 337 -24.56 -19.17 13.77
CA SER A 337 -24.73 -18.51 12.48
C SER A 337 -25.24 -17.09 12.66
N LEU A 338 -24.62 -16.14 11.96
CA LEU A 338 -24.99 -14.73 11.92
C LEU A 338 -25.39 -14.27 10.50
N ALA A 339 -25.53 -15.19 9.55
CA ALA A 339 -25.72 -14.87 8.13
C ALA A 339 -27.00 -14.06 7.87
N ASP A 340 -28.08 -14.42 8.56
CA ASP A 340 -29.43 -13.90 8.31
C ASP A 340 -29.73 -12.58 9.04
N MET A 341 -28.84 -12.13 9.95
CA MET A 341 -29.09 -10.93 10.75
C MET A 341 -29.09 -9.66 9.89
N GLY A 342 -30.11 -8.81 10.04
CA GLY A 342 -30.11 -7.47 9.41
C GLY A 342 -28.98 -6.57 9.93
N GLU A 343 -28.71 -5.43 9.28
CA GLU A 343 -27.68 -4.48 9.75
C GLU A 343 -27.97 -4.02 11.19
N GLU A 344 -29.20 -3.60 11.47
CA GLU A 344 -29.60 -3.14 12.80
C GLU A 344 -29.52 -4.24 13.85
N GLU A 345 -29.99 -5.43 13.52
CA GLU A 345 -29.93 -6.60 14.39
C GLU A 345 -28.49 -6.99 14.72
N MET A 346 -27.61 -7.02 13.71
CA MET A 346 -26.18 -7.29 13.90
C MET A 346 -25.52 -6.25 14.81
N LEU A 347 -25.84 -4.97 14.64
CA LEU A 347 -25.28 -3.91 15.48
C LEU A 347 -25.76 -4.01 16.92
N ASN A 348 -27.03 -4.33 17.14
CA ASN A 348 -27.57 -4.57 18.47
C ASN A 348 -26.97 -5.83 19.09
N PHE A 349 -26.76 -6.89 18.31
CA PHE A 349 -26.08 -8.11 18.75
C PHE A 349 -24.64 -7.81 19.19
N ILE A 350 -23.89 -7.00 18.43
CA ILE A 350 -22.55 -6.54 18.80
C ILE A 350 -22.58 -5.79 20.13
N ASP A 351 -23.46 -4.79 20.24
CA ASP A 351 -23.51 -3.93 21.43
C ASP A 351 -23.92 -4.73 22.69
N ASN A 352 -24.88 -5.65 22.56
CA ASN A 352 -25.35 -6.49 23.67
C ASN A 352 -24.34 -7.59 24.09
N ASN A 353 -23.50 -8.04 23.16
CA ASN A 353 -22.48 -9.05 23.44
C ASN A 353 -21.25 -8.46 24.13
N LEU A 354 -21.01 -7.16 23.97
CA LEU A 354 -19.87 -6.46 24.54
C LEU A 354 -20.12 -6.17 26.03
N LYS A 355 -19.43 -6.92 26.90
CA LYS A 355 -19.47 -6.72 28.36
C LYS A 355 -18.05 -6.57 28.89
N ASP A 356 -17.82 -5.56 29.72
CA ASP A 356 -16.49 -5.24 30.27
C ASP A 356 -15.40 -5.11 29.19
N GLY A 357 -15.77 -4.56 28.03
CA GLY A 357 -14.89 -4.40 26.88
C GLY A 357 -14.46 -5.72 26.20
N LYS A 358 -15.17 -6.83 26.43
CA LYS A 358 -14.89 -8.13 25.83
C LYS A 358 -16.13 -8.72 25.17
N PHE A 359 -15.94 -9.34 24.01
CA PHE A 359 -16.96 -10.14 23.35
C PHE A 359 -16.94 -11.58 23.88
N SER A 360 -18.12 -12.09 24.23
CA SER A 360 -18.32 -13.50 24.57
C SER A 360 -18.55 -14.37 23.34
N ASP A 361 -19.18 -13.82 22.30
CA ASP A 361 -19.33 -14.50 21.02
C ASP A 361 -17.97 -14.64 20.32
N ILE A 362 -17.68 -15.85 19.84
CA ILE A 362 -16.38 -16.15 19.27
C ILE A 362 -16.14 -15.39 17.96
N THR A 363 -17.15 -15.25 17.11
CA THR A 363 -17.02 -14.48 15.86
C THR A 363 -16.74 -13.02 16.18
N LEU A 364 -17.47 -12.42 17.12
CA LEU A 364 -17.25 -11.01 17.49
C LEU A 364 -15.87 -10.77 18.13
N LYS A 365 -15.41 -11.71 18.97
CA LYS A 365 -14.04 -11.69 19.54
C LYS A 365 -12.98 -11.67 18.45
N TYR A 366 -13.15 -12.47 17.41
CA TYR A 366 -12.21 -12.49 16.29
C TYR A 366 -12.39 -11.31 15.34
N ALA A 367 -13.62 -10.80 15.14
CA ALA A 367 -13.90 -9.58 14.41
C ALA A 367 -13.19 -8.37 15.05
N GLU A 368 -13.13 -8.29 16.38
CA GLU A 368 -12.33 -7.27 17.08
C GLU A 368 -10.83 -7.49 16.88
N LYS A 369 -10.34 -8.74 17.03
CA LYS A 369 -8.91 -9.06 16.83
C LYS A 369 -8.42 -8.75 15.41
N THR A 370 -9.27 -8.96 14.41
CA THR A 370 -9.02 -8.65 13.00
C THR A 370 -9.38 -7.20 12.63
N LYS A 371 -9.87 -6.41 13.60
CA LYS A 371 -10.21 -4.98 13.47
C LYS A 371 -11.40 -4.68 12.54
N LEU A 372 -12.28 -5.66 12.32
CA LEU A 372 -13.61 -5.41 11.73
C LEU A 372 -14.51 -4.62 12.68
N ILE A 373 -14.33 -4.83 13.99
CA ILE A 373 -14.97 -4.07 15.06
C ILE A 373 -13.89 -3.34 15.87
N SER A 374 -14.19 -2.12 16.32
CA SER A 374 -13.36 -1.36 17.24
C SER A 374 -14.16 -1.03 18.50
N THR A 375 -13.49 -1.10 19.65
CA THR A 375 -14.02 -0.72 20.95
C THR A 375 -13.33 0.54 21.47
N LYS A 376 -14.04 1.34 22.29
CA LYS A 376 -13.54 2.55 22.97
C LYS A 376 -14.27 2.62 24.32
N ASN A 377 -13.52 2.69 25.42
CA ASN A 377 -14.06 2.81 26.78
C ASN A 377 -15.09 1.72 27.15
N GLY A 378 -14.85 0.47 26.74
CA GLY A 378 -15.76 -0.65 27.03
C GLY A 378 -17.01 -0.73 26.15
N GLU A 379 -17.26 0.28 25.30
CA GLU A 379 -18.37 0.31 24.33
C GLU A 379 -17.84 0.17 22.89
N ARG A 380 -18.74 -0.02 21.92
CA ARG A 380 -18.40 0.05 20.49
C ARG A 380 -17.93 1.45 20.13
N ASN A 381 -16.84 1.56 19.39
CA ASN A 381 -16.32 2.84 18.93
C ASN A 381 -17.18 3.42 17.80
N LEU A 382 -18.04 4.39 18.13
CA LEU A 382 -18.94 5.06 17.19
C LEU A 382 -18.21 5.89 16.11
N PHE A 383 -16.91 6.14 16.23
CA PHE A 383 -16.13 6.85 15.20
C PHE A 383 -15.72 5.94 14.03
N LYS A 384 -16.01 4.64 14.10
CA LYS A 384 -15.58 3.64 13.11
C LYS A 384 -16.78 2.87 12.56
N PHE A 385 -16.97 2.91 11.24
CA PHE A 385 -18.12 2.32 10.55
C PHE A 385 -18.09 0.79 10.54
N VAL A 386 -18.99 0.08 11.22
CA VAL A 386 -18.98 -1.39 11.19
C VAL A 386 -19.48 -1.94 9.86
N ASP A 387 -18.62 -2.65 9.15
CA ASP A 387 -18.98 -3.39 7.94
C ASP A 387 -19.56 -4.76 8.31
N VAL A 388 -20.90 -4.81 8.42
CA VAL A 388 -21.63 -6.01 8.87
C VAL A 388 -21.44 -7.20 7.94
N ASP A 389 -21.30 -6.96 6.63
CA ASP A 389 -21.13 -8.02 5.64
C ASP A 389 -19.81 -8.74 5.83
N LYS A 390 -18.75 -8.01 6.22
CA LYS A 390 -17.45 -8.64 6.55
C LYS A 390 -17.49 -9.47 7.82
N ILE A 391 -18.32 -9.09 8.80
CA ILE A 391 -18.52 -9.90 10.00
C ILE A 391 -19.25 -11.19 9.64
N LYS A 392 -20.28 -11.10 8.78
CA LYS A 392 -20.98 -12.28 8.25
C LYS A 392 -20.07 -13.18 7.43
N GLU A 393 -19.21 -12.61 6.59
CA GLU A 393 -18.22 -13.37 5.82
C GLU A 393 -17.23 -14.09 6.74
N LEU A 394 -16.73 -13.43 7.78
CA LEU A 394 -15.90 -14.06 8.80
C LEU A 394 -16.64 -15.21 9.49
N ASN A 395 -17.89 -15.00 9.92
CA ASN A 395 -18.72 -16.02 10.55
C ASN A 395 -18.89 -17.25 9.66
N LYS A 396 -19.27 -17.03 8.39
CA LYS A 396 -19.43 -18.09 7.39
C LYS A 396 -18.13 -18.89 7.20
N ASN A 397 -17.00 -18.20 7.06
CA ASN A 397 -15.70 -18.85 6.89
C ASN A 397 -15.29 -19.65 8.14
N MET A 398 -15.63 -19.17 9.34
CA MET A 398 -15.38 -19.89 10.60
C MET A 398 -16.22 -21.16 10.71
N ILE A 399 -17.52 -21.08 10.36
CA ILE A 399 -18.43 -22.25 10.35
C ILE A 399 -17.96 -23.29 9.34
N GLN A 400 -17.70 -22.88 8.09
CA GLN A 400 -17.20 -23.79 7.04
C GLN A 400 -15.90 -24.49 7.44
N PHE A 401 -14.98 -23.75 8.09
CA PHE A 401 -13.74 -24.33 8.59
C PHE A 401 -14.01 -25.36 9.70
N ALA A 402 -14.90 -25.04 10.65
CA ALA A 402 -15.26 -25.93 11.75
C ALA A 402 -15.91 -27.23 11.25
N GLU A 403 -16.87 -27.14 10.31
CA GLU A 403 -17.49 -28.30 9.69
C GLU A 403 -16.48 -29.19 8.94
N THR A 404 -15.50 -28.57 8.27
CA THR A 404 -14.45 -29.32 7.57
C THR A 404 -13.50 -30.00 8.56
N ALA A 405 -13.16 -29.32 9.66
CA ALA A 405 -12.33 -29.88 10.72
C ALA A 405 -13.03 -31.04 11.43
N GLU A 406 -14.34 -30.94 11.66
CA GLU A 406 -15.14 -32.00 12.29
C GLU A 406 -15.19 -33.28 11.44
N LYS A 407 -15.25 -33.14 10.12
CA LYS A 407 -15.19 -34.26 9.16
C LYS A 407 -13.79 -34.87 9.04
N SER A 408 -12.76 -34.24 9.62
CA SER A 408 -11.40 -34.77 9.60
C SER A 408 -11.19 -35.80 10.72
N ALA A 409 -10.32 -36.79 10.48
CA ALA A 409 -10.03 -37.83 11.47
C ALA A 409 -9.38 -37.29 12.75
N ASP A 410 -8.67 -36.15 12.66
CA ASP A 410 -7.94 -35.53 13.76
C ASP A 410 -8.02 -34.00 13.62
N PRO A 411 -9.00 -33.35 14.30
CA PRO A 411 -9.22 -31.91 14.20
C PRO A 411 -7.99 -31.07 14.62
N GLU A 412 -7.18 -31.57 15.55
CA GLU A 412 -5.96 -30.89 15.98
C GLU A 412 -4.87 -30.92 14.91
N LYS A 413 -4.61 -32.09 14.33
CA LYS A 413 -3.68 -32.20 13.19
C LYS A 413 -4.18 -31.40 11.99
N PHE A 414 -5.48 -31.43 11.71
CA PHE A 414 -6.09 -30.62 10.67
C PHE A 414 -5.85 -29.12 10.89
N LEU A 415 -6.12 -28.62 12.10
CA LEU A 415 -5.89 -27.23 12.45
C LEU A 415 -4.41 -26.83 12.32
N ASN A 416 -3.48 -27.69 12.74
CA ASN A 416 -2.05 -27.43 12.62
C ASN A 416 -1.58 -27.44 11.16
N LYS A 417 -2.10 -28.35 10.34
CA LYS A 417 -1.89 -28.34 8.88
C LYS A 417 -2.41 -27.04 8.26
N ALA A 418 -3.63 -26.60 8.60
CA ALA A 418 -4.21 -25.37 8.09
C ALA A 418 -3.37 -24.12 8.43
N LYS A 419 -2.86 -24.02 9.68
CA LYS A 419 -1.94 -22.94 10.08
C LYS A 419 -0.69 -22.90 9.19
N MET A 420 -0.04 -24.04 9.01
CA MET A 420 1.17 -24.15 8.18
C MET A 420 0.89 -23.80 6.73
N VAL A 421 -0.18 -24.35 6.14
CA VAL A 421 -0.55 -24.11 4.74
C VAL A 421 -0.96 -22.65 4.53
N LYS A 422 -1.68 -22.02 5.46
CA LYS A 422 -1.98 -20.58 5.39
C LYS A 422 -0.71 -19.73 5.37
N ARG A 423 0.25 -20.01 6.26
CA ARG A 423 1.53 -19.29 6.30
C ARG A 423 2.33 -19.48 5.02
N ALA A 424 2.44 -20.73 4.55
CA ALA A 424 3.11 -21.05 3.28
C ALA A 424 2.42 -20.35 2.10
N GLY A 425 1.09 -20.31 2.08
CA GLY A 425 0.31 -19.58 1.07
C GLY A 425 0.55 -18.07 1.08
N ILE A 426 0.64 -17.46 2.26
CA ILE A 426 0.96 -16.02 2.40
C ILE A 426 2.38 -15.75 1.87
N ILE A 427 3.37 -16.56 2.24
CA ILE A 427 4.75 -16.41 1.75
C ILE A 427 4.80 -16.63 0.24
N GLY A 428 4.18 -17.70 -0.27
CA GLY A 428 4.13 -18.03 -1.68
C GLY A 428 3.48 -16.92 -2.52
N ASN A 429 2.42 -16.30 -1.99
CA ASN A 429 1.79 -15.14 -2.62
C ASN A 429 2.75 -13.94 -2.75
N ILE A 430 3.40 -13.56 -1.65
CA ILE A 430 4.37 -12.46 -1.64
C ILE A 430 5.55 -12.78 -2.56
N ALA A 431 6.15 -13.96 -2.44
CA ALA A 431 7.27 -14.39 -3.25
C ALA A 431 6.94 -14.40 -4.75
N THR A 432 5.74 -14.87 -5.12
CA THR A 432 5.26 -14.83 -6.50
C THR A 432 5.11 -13.39 -6.97
N SER A 433 4.43 -12.54 -6.20
CA SER A 433 4.28 -11.11 -6.55
C SER A 433 5.62 -10.42 -6.75
N VAL A 434 6.58 -10.68 -5.84
CA VAL A 434 7.96 -10.19 -5.90
C VAL A 434 8.67 -10.67 -7.16
N LEU A 435 8.58 -11.95 -7.50
CA LEU A 435 9.18 -12.51 -8.72
C LEU A 435 8.65 -11.81 -9.97
N PHE A 436 7.34 -11.53 -10.01
CA PHE A 436 6.74 -10.81 -11.13
C PHE A 436 7.26 -9.39 -11.27
N VAL A 437 7.24 -8.58 -10.21
CA VAL A 437 7.66 -7.17 -10.27
C VAL A 437 9.17 -7.01 -10.46
N SER A 438 9.98 -7.88 -9.86
CA SER A 438 11.44 -7.73 -9.84
C SER A 438 12.15 -8.44 -11.00
N VAL A 439 11.54 -9.46 -11.62
CA VAL A 439 12.20 -10.26 -12.66
C VAL A 439 11.37 -10.37 -13.93
N ILE A 440 10.12 -10.81 -13.83
CA ILE A 440 9.32 -11.15 -15.02
C ILE A 440 8.92 -9.89 -15.80
N ILE A 441 8.32 -8.89 -15.14
CA ILE A 441 7.90 -7.64 -15.79
C ILE A 441 9.09 -6.92 -16.42
N PRO A 442 10.25 -6.76 -15.74
CA PRO A 442 11.42 -6.13 -16.35
C PRO A 442 11.98 -6.91 -17.54
N LYS A 443 11.95 -8.25 -17.51
CA LYS A 443 12.30 -9.06 -18.70
C LYS A 443 11.35 -8.83 -19.87
N ILE A 444 10.04 -8.79 -19.62
CA ILE A 444 9.03 -8.46 -20.65
C ILE A 444 9.31 -7.08 -21.23
N MET A 445 9.61 -6.09 -20.38
CA MET A 445 9.97 -4.74 -20.78
C MET A 445 11.21 -4.71 -21.69
N TYR A 446 12.31 -5.38 -21.31
CA TYR A 446 13.51 -5.43 -22.15
C TYR A 446 13.29 -6.17 -23.48
N ALA A 447 12.51 -7.25 -23.48
CA ALA A 447 12.16 -7.98 -24.70
C ALA A 447 11.32 -7.10 -25.64
N PHE A 448 10.34 -6.37 -25.09
CA PHE A 448 9.58 -5.37 -25.82
C PHE A 448 10.50 -4.30 -26.40
N ARG A 449 11.33 -3.66 -25.56
CA ARG A 449 12.27 -2.63 -26.00
C ARG A 449 13.18 -3.10 -27.13
N GLN A 450 13.78 -4.28 -26.98
CA GLN A 450 14.67 -4.85 -28.00
C GLN A 450 13.92 -5.08 -29.32
N LYS A 451 12.68 -5.58 -29.27
CA LYS A 451 11.86 -5.81 -30.46
C LYS A 451 11.54 -4.52 -31.22
N TYR A 452 11.26 -3.43 -30.50
CA TYR A 452 10.80 -2.17 -31.12
C TYR A 452 11.91 -1.14 -31.40
N THR A 453 13.02 -1.18 -30.66
CA THR A 453 14.11 -0.18 -30.78
C THR A 453 15.44 -0.76 -31.27
N GLY A 454 15.56 -2.10 -31.34
CA GLY A 454 16.81 -2.78 -31.65
C GLY A 454 17.88 -2.72 -30.55
N SER A 455 17.63 -2.03 -29.42
CA SER A 455 18.56 -1.88 -28.31
C SER A 455 17.90 -2.18 -26.95
N LYS A 456 18.71 -2.53 -25.96
CA LYS A 456 18.28 -2.70 -24.56
C LYS A 456 18.60 -1.48 -23.68
N GLU A 457 19.46 -0.58 -24.16
CA GLU A 457 20.02 0.51 -23.37
C GLU A 457 19.01 1.63 -23.12
N GLN A 458 19.19 2.38 -22.02
CA GLN A 458 18.28 3.46 -21.66
C GLN A 458 18.59 4.73 -22.48
N PRO A 459 17.67 5.22 -23.34
CA PRO A 459 17.96 6.30 -24.28
C PRO A 459 18.34 7.63 -23.60
N GLY A 460 17.75 7.91 -22.44
CA GLY A 460 17.97 9.18 -21.72
C GLY A 460 19.39 9.38 -21.20
N ILE A 461 20.06 8.33 -20.71
CA ILE A 461 21.40 8.45 -20.14
C ILE A 461 22.45 8.56 -21.24
N LYS A 462 22.31 7.77 -22.32
CA LYS A 462 23.16 7.88 -23.52
C LYS A 462 23.21 9.28 -24.11
N ALA A 463 22.05 9.94 -24.19
CA ALA A 463 21.96 11.28 -24.74
C ALA A 463 22.78 12.32 -23.94
N VAL A 464 22.84 12.15 -22.62
CA VAL A 464 23.59 13.04 -21.72
C VAL A 464 25.10 12.79 -21.82
N GLU A 465 25.53 11.53 -21.79
CA GLU A 465 26.95 11.17 -21.96
C GLU A 465 27.49 11.65 -23.31
N GLY A 466 26.75 11.39 -24.39
CA GLY A 466 27.14 11.86 -25.72
C GLY A 466 27.18 13.39 -25.85
N LYS A 467 26.37 14.14 -25.10
CA LYS A 467 26.47 15.61 -25.06
C LYS A 467 27.67 16.09 -24.25
N ALA A 468 27.93 15.47 -23.11
CA ALA A 468 29.04 15.83 -22.22
C ALA A 468 30.41 15.55 -22.87
N ASN A 469 30.56 14.41 -23.55
CA ASN A 469 31.80 14.06 -24.23
C ASN A 469 32.11 15.02 -25.38
N ARG A 470 31.12 15.38 -26.20
CA ARG A 470 31.28 16.39 -27.26
C ARG A 470 31.71 17.75 -26.73
N LEU A 471 31.11 18.20 -25.61
CA LEU A 471 31.49 19.46 -24.97
C LEU A 471 32.89 19.41 -24.35
N ALA A 472 33.34 18.26 -23.86
CA ALA A 472 34.68 18.08 -23.32
C ALA A 472 35.74 18.04 -24.43
N GLU A 473 35.46 17.40 -25.56
CA GLU A 473 36.32 17.40 -26.76
C GLU A 473 36.46 18.80 -27.36
N GLN A 474 35.37 19.55 -27.51
CA GLN A 474 35.41 20.93 -28.00
C GLN A 474 36.29 21.85 -27.14
N LYS A 475 36.37 21.61 -25.82
CA LYS A 475 37.24 22.35 -24.90
C LYS A 475 38.70 21.90 -24.88
N LYS A 476 39.03 20.75 -25.48
CA LYS A 476 40.42 20.30 -25.65
C LYS A 476 41.04 20.80 -26.96
N LEU A 477 40.19 21.20 -27.91
CA LEU A 477 40.57 21.64 -29.26
C LEU A 477 40.65 23.16 -29.43
N GLY A 478 40.22 23.94 -28.43
CA GLY A 478 40.38 25.39 -28.36
C GLY A 478 40.99 25.79 -27.05
#